data_AF-A0A4S8L2G3-F1
#
_entry.id   AF-A0A4S8L2G3-F1
#
_cell.length_a   1.000
_cell.length_b   1.000
_cell.length_c   1.000
_cell.angle_alpha   90.00
_cell.angle_beta   90.00
_cell.angle_gamma   90.00
#
_symmetry.space_group_name_H-M   'P 1'
#
loop_
_entity.id
_entity.type
_entity.pdbx_description
1 polymer ?
#
loop_
_entity_poly.entity_id
_entity_poly.type
_entity_poly.pdbx_seq_one_letter_code
_entity_poly.pdbx_strand_id
1 'polypeptide(L)'
;FSIHLDFFNPHGVTQRGAHDSIGVISCANLALDPSIRYLPEYVFVAGIIPGPNEPSVDELDHFARPVIEQFAQAWRPGLHLSSTADPKSEESGAVVEAGILLSVNDLPAARKIAGLQGPMSGLICSICRMRGKNLIFNTDRSQWTRRDVEKLRHWANAYRNANTLAERKAIFDDHGVRWSSLWLLEYWDPTRMLVIDAMHCILEGIVHYHCRYVLRLFAAAPQLSADGFKHAYDHPWIPYDAEMAPSGCKLEEKHVPLVAKIQEALSHIIRTGTPETLAHVQHVIRETITPSWLNSVPKNYGEAKAGSIKADEWRTLSTVYLPIALITFWGDDDGSAPPEDNSEPGYLLKALDHTMALFQATSITCRYTMTTSRVLAVRDYLESWVKDLRTLFPHTRGVWRPNIHAAGHIYDFLLLLYGPVISWWCFPFERLIGALQKINTN
;
A
#
# COMPACT_ATOMS: atom_id res chain seq x y z
N PHE A 1 5.42 3.98 -21.38
CA PHE A 1 4.80 2.77 -20.81
C PHE A 1 4.86 2.79 -19.29
N SER A 2 3.92 2.13 -18.63
CA SER A 2 4.03 1.72 -17.22
C SER A 2 4.30 0.22 -17.16
N ILE A 3 5.28 -0.21 -16.38
CA ILE A 3 5.61 -1.62 -16.16
C ILE A 3 5.03 -2.10 -14.82
N HIS A 4 4.56 -3.34 -14.79
CA HIS A 4 4.01 -4.02 -13.63
C HIS A 4 4.58 -5.44 -13.57
N LEU A 5 4.92 -5.88 -12.36
CA LEU A 5 5.36 -7.21 -12.01
C LEU A 5 4.55 -7.68 -10.81
N ASP A 6 3.92 -8.84 -10.94
CA ASP A 6 3.24 -9.49 -9.84
C ASP A 6 3.29 -11.01 -9.96
N PHE A 7 3.01 -11.68 -8.85
CA PHE A 7 3.01 -13.13 -8.70
C PHE A 7 1.65 -13.62 -8.21
N PHE A 8 1.10 -14.62 -8.89
CA PHE A 8 -0.22 -15.14 -8.58
C PHE A 8 -0.26 -16.66 -8.65
N ASN A 9 -1.25 -17.25 -7.96
CA ASN A 9 -1.52 -18.67 -8.08
C ASN A 9 -2.41 -18.94 -9.31
N PRO A 10 -1.94 -19.72 -10.31
CA PRO A 10 -2.72 -20.04 -11.50
C PRO A 10 -3.96 -20.91 -11.21
N HIS A 11 -3.92 -21.73 -10.15
CA HIS A 11 -5.03 -22.63 -9.77
C HIS A 11 -6.09 -21.93 -8.90
N GLY A 12 -5.91 -20.63 -8.66
CA GLY A 12 -6.73 -19.84 -7.73
C GLY A 12 -6.48 -20.19 -6.25
N VAL A 13 -7.09 -19.42 -5.36
CA VAL A 13 -6.95 -19.59 -3.90
C VAL A 13 -7.94 -20.64 -3.43
N THR A 14 -7.59 -21.92 -3.52
CA THR A 14 -8.35 -23.00 -2.87
C THR A 14 -7.55 -23.55 -1.69
N GLN A 15 -8.19 -23.71 -0.52
CA GLN A 15 -7.53 -24.19 0.72
C GLN A 15 -6.86 -25.58 0.60
N ARG A 16 -7.09 -26.31 -0.49
CA ARG A 16 -6.56 -27.66 -0.76
C ARG A 16 -5.88 -27.78 -2.14
N GLY A 17 -5.73 -26.69 -2.90
CA GLY A 17 -5.09 -26.70 -4.22
C GLY A 17 -3.57 -26.64 -4.14
N ALA A 18 -2.89 -26.99 -5.23
CA ALA A 18 -1.46 -26.75 -5.37
C ALA A 18 -1.18 -25.24 -5.25
N HIS A 19 -0.22 -24.88 -4.41
CA HIS A 19 0.21 -23.49 -4.26
C HIS A 19 1.39 -23.23 -5.21
N ASP A 20 1.07 -23.03 -6.49
CA ASP A 20 2.04 -22.58 -7.47
C ASP A 20 2.07 -21.05 -7.46
N SER A 21 3.23 -20.47 -7.71
CA SER A 21 3.43 -19.03 -7.91
C SER A 21 4.00 -18.81 -9.30
N ILE A 22 3.23 -18.17 -10.17
CA ILE A 22 3.61 -17.76 -11.52
C ILE A 22 3.71 -16.24 -11.54
N GLY A 23 4.79 -15.72 -12.11
CA GLY A 23 4.96 -14.28 -12.27
C GLY A 23 4.49 -13.79 -13.63
N VAL A 24 4.01 -12.55 -13.68
CA VAL A 24 3.70 -11.85 -14.94
C VAL A 24 4.39 -10.50 -14.98
N ILE A 25 5.00 -10.18 -16.12
CA ILE A 25 5.49 -8.84 -16.43
C ILE A 25 4.52 -8.25 -17.46
N SER A 26 3.85 -7.16 -17.08
CA SER A 26 2.87 -6.48 -17.91
C SER A 26 3.27 -5.02 -18.16
N CYS A 27 2.92 -4.49 -19.33
CA CYS A 27 3.18 -3.12 -19.71
C CYS A 27 1.91 -2.45 -20.25
N ALA A 28 1.58 -1.25 -19.78
CA ALA A 28 0.50 -0.44 -20.35
C ALA A 28 1.07 0.76 -21.11
N ASN A 29 0.52 1.05 -22.29
CA ASN A 29 0.94 2.19 -23.09
C ASN A 29 0.30 3.48 -22.58
N LEU A 30 1.09 4.32 -21.92
CA LEU A 30 0.62 5.59 -21.35
C LEU A 30 0.33 6.67 -22.41
N ALA A 31 0.74 6.47 -23.66
CA ALA A 31 0.44 7.39 -24.76
C ALA A 31 -0.98 7.21 -25.33
N LEU A 32 -1.65 6.09 -25.01
CA LEU A 32 -3.05 5.87 -25.37
C LEU A 32 -3.97 6.70 -24.48
N ASP A 33 -5.17 7.00 -24.99
CA ASP A 33 -6.19 7.73 -24.24
C ASP A 33 -6.50 7.04 -22.89
N PRO A 34 -6.64 7.78 -21.78
CA PRO A 34 -6.91 7.21 -20.46
C PRO A 34 -8.14 6.31 -20.40
N SER A 35 -9.13 6.48 -21.29
CA SER A 35 -10.33 5.65 -21.37
C SER A 35 -10.07 4.25 -21.92
N ILE A 36 -9.03 4.07 -22.74
CA ILE A 36 -8.75 2.79 -23.43
C ILE A 36 -7.47 2.09 -22.95
N ARG A 37 -6.47 2.84 -22.47
CA ARG A 37 -5.12 2.31 -22.21
C ARG A 37 -5.02 1.17 -21.17
N TYR A 38 -6.08 0.97 -20.40
CA TYR A 38 -6.21 -0.04 -19.35
C TYR A 38 -7.26 -1.09 -19.65
N LEU A 39 -7.81 -1.10 -20.86
CA LEU A 39 -8.60 -2.22 -21.34
C LEU A 39 -7.66 -3.39 -21.64
N PRO A 40 -8.08 -4.64 -21.40
CA PRO A 40 -7.22 -5.82 -21.57
C PRO A 40 -6.55 -5.92 -22.95
N GLU A 41 -7.20 -5.42 -24.01
CA GLU A 41 -6.72 -5.45 -25.39
C GLU A 41 -5.51 -4.52 -25.63
N TYR A 42 -5.29 -3.54 -24.75
CA TYR A 42 -4.22 -2.53 -24.85
C TYR A 42 -3.15 -2.68 -23.77
N VAL A 43 -3.24 -3.69 -22.91
CA VAL A 43 -2.20 -4.04 -21.93
C VAL A 43 -1.38 -5.21 -22.47
N PHE A 44 -0.07 -5.02 -22.56
CA PHE A 44 0.86 -5.99 -23.14
C PHE A 44 1.40 -6.91 -22.05
N VAL A 45 1.24 -8.22 -22.21
CA VAL A 45 1.98 -9.22 -21.41
C VAL A 45 3.37 -9.34 -21.99
N ALA A 46 4.35 -8.72 -21.34
CA ALA A 46 5.75 -8.68 -21.79
C ALA A 46 6.54 -9.95 -21.41
N GLY A 47 6.10 -10.68 -20.38
CA GLY A 47 6.73 -11.94 -20.00
C GLY A 47 5.93 -12.72 -18.96
N ILE A 48 6.13 -14.04 -18.95
CA ILE A 48 5.63 -14.96 -17.92
C ILE A 48 6.82 -15.62 -17.25
N ILE A 49 6.83 -15.60 -15.93
CA ILE A 49 7.85 -16.22 -15.09
C ILE A 49 7.30 -17.57 -14.63
N PRO A 50 7.92 -18.70 -15.01
CA PRO A 50 7.42 -20.02 -14.68
C PRO A 50 7.47 -20.27 -13.16
N GLY A 51 6.44 -20.94 -12.65
CA GLY A 51 6.41 -21.47 -11.29
C GLY A 51 7.19 -22.78 -11.15
N PRO A 52 7.02 -23.52 -10.04
CA PRO A 52 5.99 -23.35 -9.01
C PRO A 52 6.34 -22.36 -7.90
N ASN A 53 7.59 -21.92 -7.81
CA ASN A 53 8.04 -20.99 -6.76
C ASN A 53 8.43 -19.64 -7.36
N GLU A 54 8.24 -18.57 -6.58
CA GLU A 54 8.82 -17.27 -6.95
C GLU A 54 10.35 -17.42 -7.11
N PRO A 55 10.92 -16.87 -8.21
CA PRO A 55 12.37 -16.88 -8.38
C PRO A 55 13.03 -16.06 -7.27
N SER A 56 14.30 -16.39 -7.00
CA SER A 56 15.12 -15.51 -6.17
C SER A 56 15.21 -14.13 -6.80
N VAL A 57 15.57 -13.16 -5.97
CA VAL A 57 15.63 -11.75 -6.37
C VAL A 57 16.64 -11.49 -7.49
N ASP A 58 17.68 -12.32 -7.64
CA ASP A 58 18.66 -12.23 -8.72
C ASP A 58 18.17 -12.96 -10.00
N GLU A 59 17.50 -14.11 -9.84
CA GLU A 59 16.86 -14.81 -10.97
C GLU A 59 15.72 -13.99 -11.60
N LEU A 60 14.96 -13.25 -10.78
CA LEU A 60 13.92 -12.33 -11.25
C LEU A 60 14.47 -11.32 -12.27
N ASP A 61 15.68 -10.82 -12.04
CA ASP A 61 16.31 -9.84 -12.93
C ASP A 61 16.57 -10.45 -14.32
N HIS A 62 16.90 -11.74 -14.41
CA HIS A 62 17.09 -12.42 -15.69
C HIS A 62 15.81 -12.48 -16.53
N PHE A 63 14.63 -12.52 -15.91
CA PHE A 63 13.35 -12.47 -16.61
C PHE A 63 12.95 -11.05 -17.02
N ALA A 64 13.24 -10.06 -16.18
CA ALA A 64 12.92 -8.66 -16.49
C ALA A 64 13.87 -8.06 -17.54
N ARG A 65 15.13 -8.48 -17.54
CA ARG A 65 16.20 -7.90 -18.37
C ARG A 65 15.89 -7.83 -19.87
N PRO A 66 15.39 -8.89 -20.55
CA PRO A 66 15.08 -8.82 -21.98
C PRO A 66 14.01 -7.77 -22.32
N VAL A 67 13.07 -7.52 -21.41
CA VAL A 67 12.06 -6.47 -21.58
C VAL A 67 12.70 -5.09 -21.41
N ILE A 68 13.55 -4.91 -20.40
CA ILE A 68 14.21 -3.63 -20.13
C ILE A 68 15.23 -3.27 -21.22
N GLU A 69 15.99 -4.23 -21.74
CA GLU A 69 16.95 -4.01 -22.83
C GLU A 69 16.25 -3.52 -24.11
N GLN A 70 15.05 -4.04 -24.43
CA GLN A 70 14.24 -3.54 -25.53
C GLN A 70 13.82 -2.08 -25.31
N PHE A 71 13.41 -1.70 -24.10
CA PHE A 71 13.11 -0.31 -23.78
C PHE A 71 14.34 0.60 -23.78
N ALA A 72 15.52 0.10 -23.41
CA ALA A 72 16.76 0.87 -23.50
C ALA A 72 17.09 1.19 -24.97
N GLN A 73 17.00 0.20 -25.86
CA GLN A 73 17.19 0.38 -27.30
C GLN A 73 16.13 1.30 -27.92
N ALA A 74 14.87 1.13 -27.50
CA ALA A 74 13.76 1.94 -27.98
C ALA A 74 13.78 3.37 -27.47
N TRP A 75 14.45 3.66 -26.36
CA TRP A 75 14.65 5.02 -25.89
C TRP A 75 15.78 5.72 -26.66
N ARG A 76 16.92 5.02 -26.84
CA ARG A 76 18.07 5.56 -27.56
C ARG A 76 18.90 4.42 -28.17
N PRO A 77 19.05 4.37 -29.51
CA PRO A 77 18.76 5.42 -30.50
C PRO A 77 17.29 5.52 -30.97
N GLY A 78 16.40 4.65 -30.49
CA GLY A 78 15.03 4.53 -31.01
C GLY A 78 14.87 3.30 -31.91
N LEU A 79 13.63 2.83 -32.07
CA LEU A 79 13.30 1.70 -32.96
C LEU A 79 12.94 2.23 -34.34
N HIS A 80 13.71 1.85 -35.37
CA HIS A 80 13.35 2.14 -36.76
C HIS A 80 12.32 1.13 -37.26
N LEU A 81 11.16 1.65 -37.68
CA LEU A 81 10.10 0.90 -38.35
C LEU A 81 10.21 1.16 -39.85
N SER A 82 10.25 0.09 -40.63
CA SER A 82 10.36 0.17 -42.10
C SER A 82 9.13 0.79 -42.77
N SER A 83 7.96 0.70 -42.13
CA SER A 83 6.71 1.31 -42.59
C SER A 83 5.78 1.58 -41.40
N THR A 84 4.89 2.55 -41.54
CA THR A 84 3.79 2.79 -40.60
C THR A 84 2.48 2.98 -41.37
N ALA A 85 1.35 3.07 -40.66
CA ALA A 85 0.05 3.34 -41.28
C ALA A 85 -0.06 4.73 -41.93
N ASP A 86 0.90 5.64 -41.68
CA ASP A 86 1.00 6.90 -42.42
C ASP A 86 1.64 6.65 -43.80
N PRO A 87 0.92 6.89 -44.91
CA PRO A 87 1.43 6.69 -46.26
C PRO A 87 2.73 7.49 -46.55
N LYS A 88 2.98 8.57 -45.83
CA LYS A 88 4.20 9.39 -45.99
C LYS A 88 5.44 8.76 -45.37
N SER A 89 5.27 7.74 -44.53
CA SER A 89 6.38 7.02 -43.89
C SER A 89 6.99 5.92 -44.75
N GLU A 90 6.37 5.57 -45.89
CA GLU A 90 6.81 4.46 -46.74
C GLU A 90 8.17 4.68 -47.41
N GLU A 91 8.60 5.93 -47.64
CA GLU A 91 9.88 6.23 -48.31
C GLU A 91 11.10 6.26 -47.38
N SER A 92 10.92 6.46 -46.07
CA SER A 92 12.05 6.60 -45.10
C SER A 92 11.88 5.82 -43.79
N GLY A 93 10.74 5.15 -43.62
CA GLY A 93 10.34 4.54 -42.35
C GLY A 93 9.99 5.59 -41.29
N ALA A 94 9.91 5.16 -40.04
CA ALA A 94 9.74 6.05 -38.88
C ALA A 94 10.61 5.56 -37.72
N VAL A 95 11.28 6.49 -37.02
CA VAL A 95 11.93 6.18 -35.74
C VAL A 95 10.92 6.42 -34.63
N VAL A 96 10.65 5.38 -33.85
CA VAL A 96 9.75 5.43 -32.70
C VAL A 96 10.56 5.32 -31.42
N GLU A 97 10.31 6.26 -30.51
CA GLU A 97 10.88 6.24 -29.17
C GLU A 97 9.89 5.63 -28.18
N ALA A 98 10.37 4.74 -27.32
CA ALA A 98 9.58 4.18 -26.23
C ALA A 98 10.38 4.12 -24.94
N GLY A 99 9.73 4.45 -23.82
CA GLY A 99 10.33 4.38 -22.50
C GLY A 99 9.36 3.94 -21.42
N ILE A 100 9.90 3.46 -20.31
CA ILE A 100 9.14 3.14 -19.10
C ILE A 100 9.10 4.40 -18.24
N LEU A 101 7.93 5.02 -18.07
CA LEU A 101 7.79 6.20 -17.22
C LEU A 101 7.46 5.86 -15.77
N LEU A 102 6.81 4.70 -15.57
CA LEU A 102 6.25 4.28 -14.29
C LEU A 102 6.51 2.80 -14.06
N SER A 103 6.84 2.44 -12.82
CA SER A 103 6.79 1.09 -12.30
C SER A 103 5.70 1.03 -11.24
N VAL A 104 4.61 0.32 -11.56
CA VAL A 104 3.35 0.28 -10.80
C VAL A 104 3.23 -1.10 -10.19
N ASN A 105 3.59 -1.25 -8.92
CA ASN A 105 3.57 -2.54 -8.23
C ASN A 105 3.12 -2.36 -6.78
N ASP A 106 2.74 -3.45 -6.13
CA ASP A 106 2.64 -3.48 -4.68
C ASP A 106 4.02 -3.18 -4.03
N LEU A 107 4.03 -2.81 -2.74
CA LEU A 107 5.27 -2.35 -2.11
C LEU A 107 6.38 -3.44 -2.10
N PRO A 108 6.09 -4.72 -1.79
CA PRO A 108 7.06 -5.81 -1.94
C PRO A 108 7.66 -5.95 -3.35
N ALA A 109 6.83 -6.08 -4.39
CA ALA A 109 7.32 -6.27 -5.76
C ALA A 109 8.03 -5.01 -6.28
N ALA A 110 7.57 -3.81 -5.91
CA ALA A 110 8.25 -2.56 -6.20
C ALA A 110 9.70 -2.56 -5.65
N ARG A 111 9.92 -3.05 -4.43
CA ARG A 111 11.28 -3.17 -3.86
C ARG A 111 12.10 -4.24 -4.58
N LYS A 112 11.50 -5.40 -4.89
CA LYS A 112 12.19 -6.50 -5.59
C LYS A 112 12.70 -6.04 -6.97
N ILE A 113 11.82 -5.49 -7.81
CA ILE A 113 12.14 -5.08 -9.17
C ILE A 113 13.11 -3.89 -9.23
N ALA A 114 12.98 -2.93 -8.30
CA ALA A 114 13.88 -1.78 -8.21
C ALA A 114 15.24 -2.09 -7.55
N GLY A 115 15.44 -3.31 -7.07
CA GLY A 115 16.67 -3.69 -6.37
C GLY A 115 16.83 -2.93 -5.05
N LEU A 116 15.76 -2.64 -4.33
CA LEU A 116 15.79 -1.92 -3.06
C LEU A 116 15.60 -2.88 -1.88
N GLN A 117 16.11 -2.48 -0.71
CA GLN A 117 15.81 -3.18 0.54
C GLN A 117 14.29 -3.29 0.78
N GLY A 118 13.89 -4.41 1.37
CA GLY A 118 12.50 -4.74 1.64
C GLY A 118 11.81 -3.73 2.57
N PRO A 119 10.46 -3.70 2.57
CA PRO A 119 9.68 -2.67 3.25
C PRO A 119 9.84 -2.66 4.78
N MET A 120 10.29 -3.78 5.38
CA MET A 120 10.51 -3.91 6.82
C MET A 120 11.99 -3.74 7.26
N SER A 121 12.87 -3.40 6.30
CA SER A 121 14.29 -3.14 6.56
C SER A 121 14.52 -1.85 7.35
N GLY A 122 15.78 -1.56 7.70
CA GLY A 122 16.16 -0.28 8.32
C GLY A 122 15.83 0.93 7.45
N LEU A 123 15.81 0.78 6.12
CA LEU A 123 15.40 1.81 5.16
C LEU A 123 13.92 1.66 4.80
N ILE A 124 13.08 2.45 5.48
CA ILE A 124 11.62 2.29 5.43
C ILE A 124 11.00 2.80 4.11
N CYS A 125 11.67 3.68 3.36
CA CYS A 125 11.13 4.33 2.18
C CYS A 125 11.98 4.12 0.91
N SER A 126 11.35 4.05 -0.26
CA SER A 126 12.01 4.04 -1.57
C SER A 126 12.41 5.44 -2.02
N ILE A 127 11.69 6.47 -1.54
CA ILE A 127 11.78 7.85 -2.02
C ILE A 127 12.68 8.70 -1.12
N CYS A 128 12.52 8.59 0.20
CA CYS A 128 13.27 9.39 1.17
C CYS A 128 14.34 8.56 1.92
N ARG A 129 15.24 9.24 2.63
CA ARG A 129 16.38 8.64 3.34
C ARG A 129 16.07 8.21 4.78
N MET A 130 14.79 8.19 5.18
CA MET A 130 14.41 7.87 6.55
C MET A 130 14.81 6.44 6.94
N ARG A 131 15.37 6.32 8.16
CA ARG A 131 15.83 5.06 8.74
C ARG A 131 15.22 4.83 10.11
N GLY A 132 14.82 3.59 10.36
CA GLY A 132 14.27 3.17 11.65
C GLY A 132 12.75 3.11 11.66
N LYS A 133 12.22 2.01 12.22
CA LYS A 133 10.77 1.74 12.30
C LYS A 133 10.03 2.76 13.17
N ASN A 134 10.72 3.39 14.11
CA ASN A 134 10.21 4.48 14.95
C ASN A 134 9.79 5.71 14.13
N LEU A 135 10.41 5.95 12.96
CA LEU A 135 10.12 7.11 12.11
C LEU A 135 8.95 6.89 11.14
N ILE A 136 8.30 5.72 11.12
CA ILE A 136 7.16 5.45 10.23
C ILE A 136 5.99 6.44 10.43
N PHE A 137 5.83 6.95 11.65
CA PHE A 137 4.75 7.86 12.03
C PHE A 137 5.20 9.33 12.08
N ASN A 138 6.45 9.60 11.70
CA ASN A 138 6.93 10.98 11.58
C ASN A 138 6.15 11.65 10.45
N THR A 139 5.56 12.81 10.73
CA THR A 139 4.83 13.65 9.77
C THR A 139 5.60 14.92 9.38
N ASP A 140 6.83 15.09 9.91
CA ASP A 140 7.68 16.24 9.61
C ASP A 140 8.38 16.05 8.26
N ARG A 141 7.76 16.61 7.23
CA ARG A 141 8.26 16.55 5.84
C ARG A 141 9.61 17.22 5.64
N SER A 142 10.04 18.15 6.51
CA SER A 142 11.37 18.76 6.38
C SER A 142 12.48 17.73 6.53
N GLN A 143 12.22 16.64 7.25
CA GLN A 143 13.15 15.53 7.45
C GLN A 143 13.11 14.51 6.30
N TRP A 144 12.10 14.56 5.43
CA TRP A 144 11.89 13.61 4.34
C TRP A 144 12.74 13.96 3.13
N THR A 145 14.06 13.99 3.32
CA THR A 145 15.01 14.29 2.25
C THR A 145 14.99 13.15 1.23
N ARG A 146 14.74 13.50 -0.04
CA ARG A 146 14.74 12.55 -1.16
C ARG A 146 16.09 11.85 -1.30
N ARG A 147 16.08 10.59 -1.71
CA ARG A 147 17.32 9.85 -2.00
C ARG A 147 17.99 10.43 -3.25
N ASP A 148 19.31 10.40 -3.23
CA ASP A 148 20.14 10.86 -4.34
C ASP A 148 20.26 9.73 -5.38
N VAL A 149 19.75 9.98 -6.59
CA VAL A 149 19.67 9.00 -7.68
C VAL A 149 21.07 8.60 -8.16
N GLU A 150 22.01 9.54 -8.21
CA GLU A 150 23.38 9.25 -8.65
C GLU A 150 24.10 8.37 -7.63
N LYS A 151 23.88 8.60 -6.34
CA LYS A 151 24.38 7.70 -5.29
C LYS A 151 23.75 6.31 -5.38
N LEU A 152 22.45 6.22 -5.64
CA LEU A 152 21.78 4.92 -5.82
C LEU A 152 22.36 4.17 -7.01
N ARG A 153 22.55 4.85 -8.14
CA ARG A 153 23.18 4.30 -9.34
C ARG A 153 24.61 3.85 -9.09
N HIS A 154 25.40 4.66 -8.38
CA HIS A 154 26.77 4.32 -8.00
C HIS A 154 26.82 3.01 -7.20
N TRP A 155 26.02 2.91 -6.13
CA TRP A 155 26.01 1.71 -5.27
C TRP A 155 25.40 0.48 -5.95
N ALA A 156 24.41 0.65 -6.83
CA ALA A 156 23.89 -0.43 -7.66
C ALA A 156 24.96 -1.00 -8.60
N ASN A 157 25.77 -0.14 -9.23
CA ASN A 157 26.90 -0.56 -10.06
C ASN A 157 28.02 -1.20 -9.21
N ALA A 158 28.31 -0.66 -8.03
CA ALA A 158 29.27 -1.27 -7.11
C ALA A 158 28.83 -2.68 -6.68
N TYR A 159 27.54 -2.88 -6.39
CA TYR A 159 26.98 -4.21 -6.11
C TYR A 159 27.17 -5.16 -7.29
N ARG A 160 26.89 -4.71 -8.53
CA ARG A 160 27.08 -5.52 -9.74
C ARG A 160 28.53 -5.95 -9.93
N ASN A 161 29.45 -5.00 -9.75
CA ASN A 161 30.88 -5.18 -10.01
C ASN A 161 31.64 -5.83 -8.84
N ALA A 162 31.00 -5.98 -7.67
CA ALA A 162 31.59 -6.65 -6.52
C ALA A 162 31.90 -8.13 -6.84
N ASN A 163 33.08 -8.57 -6.41
CA ASN A 163 33.62 -9.89 -6.76
C ASN A 163 33.14 -10.98 -5.79
N THR A 164 32.69 -10.59 -4.59
CA THR A 164 32.26 -11.54 -3.56
C THR A 164 30.82 -11.30 -3.11
N LEU A 165 30.14 -12.39 -2.71
CA LEU A 165 28.81 -12.30 -2.11
C LEU A 165 28.82 -11.50 -0.78
N ALA A 166 29.94 -11.52 -0.05
CA ALA A 166 30.11 -10.77 1.19
C ALA A 166 30.13 -9.25 0.93
N GLU A 167 30.86 -8.80 -0.10
CA GLU A 167 30.87 -7.39 -0.54
C GLU A 167 29.49 -6.94 -0.99
N ARG A 168 28.82 -7.76 -1.82
CA ARG A 168 27.44 -7.49 -2.26
C ARG A 168 26.49 -7.32 -1.08
N LYS A 169 26.56 -8.23 -0.11
CA LYS A 169 25.75 -8.16 1.10
C LYS A 169 26.04 -6.90 1.91
N ALA A 170 27.31 -6.53 2.10
CA ALA A 170 27.69 -5.32 2.82
C ALA A 170 27.16 -4.04 2.15
N ILE A 171 27.28 -3.93 0.82
CA ILE A 171 26.73 -2.82 0.04
C ILE A 171 25.21 -2.75 0.19
N PHE A 172 24.53 -3.89 0.07
CA PHE A 172 23.09 -3.95 0.18
C PHE A 172 22.61 -3.60 1.59
N ASP A 173 23.31 -4.05 2.64
CA ASP A 173 22.99 -3.75 4.03
C ASP A 173 23.17 -2.26 4.36
N ASP A 174 24.28 -1.65 3.94
CA ASP A 174 24.60 -0.26 4.27
C ASP A 174 23.86 0.76 3.39
N HIS A 175 23.69 0.49 2.09
CA HIS A 175 23.09 1.46 1.16
C HIS A 175 21.65 1.14 0.76
N GLY A 176 21.19 -0.08 1.02
CA GLY A 176 19.83 -0.53 0.75
C GLY A 176 19.47 -0.60 -0.73
N VAL A 177 20.47 -0.82 -1.58
CA VAL A 177 20.33 -0.95 -3.03
C VAL A 177 21.23 -2.07 -3.56
N ARG A 178 20.73 -2.81 -4.54
CA ARG A 178 21.44 -3.83 -5.31
C ARG A 178 21.24 -3.57 -6.80
N TRP A 179 21.92 -4.34 -7.63
CA TRP A 179 21.72 -4.26 -9.08
C TRP A 179 20.28 -4.64 -9.47
N SER A 180 19.76 -3.91 -10.43
CA SER A 180 18.50 -4.16 -11.13
C SER A 180 18.69 -3.72 -12.57
N SER A 181 18.16 -4.50 -13.51
CA SER A 181 18.20 -4.19 -14.93
C SER A 181 17.51 -2.86 -15.27
N LEU A 182 16.66 -2.32 -14.40
CA LEU A 182 16.12 -0.96 -14.55
C LEU A 182 17.20 0.12 -14.63
N TRP A 183 18.38 -0.11 -14.06
CA TRP A 183 19.53 0.81 -14.18
C TRP A 183 20.16 0.83 -15.58
N LEU A 184 19.75 -0.05 -16.50
CA LEU A 184 20.09 0.03 -17.92
C LEU A 184 19.40 1.22 -18.60
N LEU A 185 18.28 1.70 -18.05
CA LEU A 185 17.58 2.88 -18.54
C LEU A 185 18.28 4.13 -18.01
N GLU A 186 18.89 4.93 -18.90
CA GLU A 186 19.68 6.12 -18.52
C GLU A 186 18.89 7.15 -17.70
N TYR A 187 17.57 7.20 -17.90
CA TYR A 187 16.64 8.11 -17.26
C TYR A 187 15.97 7.53 -16.01
N TRP A 188 16.30 6.30 -15.61
CA TRP A 188 15.66 5.65 -14.46
C TRP A 188 15.96 6.38 -13.14
N ASP A 189 14.88 6.83 -12.50
CA ASP A 189 14.88 7.42 -11.17
C ASP A 189 13.85 6.69 -10.28
N PRO A 190 14.27 5.78 -9.39
CA PRO A 190 13.35 5.04 -8.52
C PRO A 190 12.64 5.94 -7.50
N THR A 191 13.08 7.18 -7.27
CA THR A 191 12.40 8.11 -6.35
C THR A 191 11.19 8.81 -7.00
N ARG A 192 11.09 8.76 -8.34
CA ARG A 192 10.02 9.40 -9.11
C ARG A 192 9.22 8.41 -9.94
N MET A 193 9.86 7.36 -10.45
CA MET A 193 9.26 6.43 -11.40
C MET A 193 8.73 5.15 -10.72
N LEU A 194 9.19 4.83 -9.51
CA LEU A 194 8.63 3.74 -8.70
C LEU A 194 7.47 4.28 -7.86
N VAL A 195 6.25 4.22 -8.39
CA VAL A 195 5.08 4.81 -7.74
C VAL A 195 4.59 3.97 -6.58
N ILE A 196 4.00 4.63 -5.58
CA ILE A 196 3.38 3.97 -4.44
C ILE A 196 1.92 3.70 -4.81
N ASP A 197 1.61 2.49 -5.25
CA ASP A 197 0.26 2.14 -5.68
C ASP A 197 -0.79 2.42 -4.59
N ALA A 198 -1.78 3.26 -4.93
CA ALA A 198 -2.81 3.70 -4.00
C ALA A 198 -3.78 2.55 -3.64
N MET A 199 -3.97 1.57 -4.52
CA MET A 199 -4.84 0.42 -4.23
C MET A 199 -4.28 -0.41 -3.08
N HIS A 200 -3.03 -0.87 -3.19
CA HIS A 200 -2.37 -1.64 -2.14
C HIS A 200 -1.98 -0.79 -0.91
N CYS A 201 -1.58 0.47 -1.11
CA CYS A 201 -1.12 1.32 0.00
C CYS A 201 -2.29 1.88 0.83
N ILE A 202 -3.31 2.45 0.18
CA ILE A 202 -4.43 3.10 0.88
C ILE A 202 -5.52 2.07 1.18
N LEU A 203 -6.05 1.37 0.18
CA LEU A 203 -7.25 0.54 0.37
C LEU A 203 -6.94 -0.74 1.17
N GLU A 204 -6.03 -1.57 0.66
CA GLU A 204 -5.65 -2.84 1.32
C GLU A 204 -4.60 -2.64 2.44
N GLY A 205 -3.93 -1.50 2.41
CA GLY A 205 -2.93 -1.13 3.40
C GLY A 205 -3.54 -0.42 4.59
N ILE A 206 -3.81 0.88 4.44
CA ILE A 206 -4.20 1.75 5.55
C ILE A 206 -5.67 1.61 5.94
N VAL A 207 -6.60 1.60 4.99
CA VAL A 207 -8.06 1.50 5.27
C VAL A 207 -8.38 0.13 5.88
N HIS A 208 -7.89 -0.95 5.26
CA HIS A 208 -7.98 -2.28 5.84
C HIS A 208 -7.37 -2.33 7.25
N TYR A 209 -6.16 -1.78 7.45
CA TYR A 209 -5.53 -1.71 8.77
C TYR A 209 -6.39 -0.94 9.78
N HIS A 210 -6.92 0.22 9.39
CA HIS A 210 -7.76 1.06 10.23
C HIS A 210 -9.04 0.31 10.65
N CYS A 211 -9.78 -0.23 9.69
CA CYS A 211 -11.03 -0.92 9.98
C CYS A 211 -10.83 -2.20 10.81
N ARG A 212 -9.83 -3.02 10.47
CA ARG A 212 -9.62 -4.32 11.12
C ARG A 212 -8.82 -4.23 12.42
N TYR A 213 -7.80 -3.40 12.52
CA TYR A 213 -6.89 -3.39 13.68
C TYR A 213 -7.08 -2.17 14.57
N VAL A 214 -7.30 -0.98 13.99
CA VAL A 214 -7.50 0.24 14.77
C VAL A 214 -8.89 0.22 15.41
N LEU A 215 -9.94 0.07 14.58
CA LEU A 215 -11.33 0.01 15.03
C LEU A 215 -11.77 -1.37 15.52
N ARG A 216 -11.00 -2.43 15.22
CA ARG A 216 -11.30 -3.83 15.60
C ARG A 216 -12.66 -4.34 15.09
N LEU A 217 -13.09 -3.92 13.89
CA LEU A 217 -14.36 -4.32 13.28
C LEU A 217 -14.29 -5.72 12.66
N PHE A 218 -14.20 -6.77 13.50
CA PHE A 218 -14.26 -8.16 13.07
C PHE A 218 -14.76 -9.10 14.19
N ALA A 219 -15.44 -10.18 13.83
CA ALA A 219 -16.17 -11.06 14.76
C ALA A 219 -15.28 -11.81 15.76
N ALA A 220 -13.98 -11.94 15.49
CA ALA A 220 -12.98 -12.57 16.36
C ALA A 220 -12.17 -11.55 17.19
N ALA A 221 -12.60 -10.28 17.25
CA ALA A 221 -11.98 -9.32 18.16
C ALA A 221 -12.10 -9.87 19.59
N PRO A 222 -11.05 -9.80 20.43
CA PRO A 222 -11.12 -10.30 21.79
C PRO A 222 -12.33 -9.68 22.49
N GLN A 223 -13.27 -10.52 22.94
CA GLN A 223 -14.35 -10.05 23.79
C GLN A 223 -13.70 -9.47 25.06
N LEU A 224 -13.81 -8.15 25.24
CA LEU A 224 -13.60 -7.56 26.55
C LEU A 224 -14.62 -8.22 27.49
N SER A 225 -14.17 -8.80 28.60
CA SER A 225 -15.03 -9.59 29.50
C SER A 225 -16.31 -8.83 29.86
N ALA A 226 -17.44 -9.55 29.89
CA ALA A 226 -18.76 -9.03 30.28
C ALA A 226 -18.75 -8.39 31.68
N ASP A 227 -17.89 -8.91 32.57
CA ASP A 227 -17.47 -8.22 33.78
C ASP A 227 -16.39 -7.22 33.42
N GLY A 228 -16.79 -5.98 33.12
CA GLY A 228 -15.86 -4.94 32.70
C GLY A 228 -14.69 -4.81 33.67
N PHE A 229 -13.48 -5.16 33.23
CA PHE A 229 -12.28 -4.59 33.84
C PHE A 229 -12.41 -3.07 33.69
N LYS A 230 -12.73 -2.39 34.79
CA LYS A 230 -12.57 -0.96 34.89
C LYS A 230 -11.08 -0.68 34.77
N HIS A 231 -10.70 -0.20 33.60
CA HIS A 231 -9.38 0.31 33.23
C HIS A 231 -8.82 1.12 34.42
N ALA A 232 -7.61 0.77 34.86
CA ALA A 232 -7.09 1.31 36.11
C ALA A 232 -6.50 2.72 35.96
N TYR A 233 -5.96 3.08 34.78
CA TYR A 233 -5.23 4.34 34.59
C TYR A 233 -5.32 4.87 33.15
N ASP A 234 -5.48 6.19 33.00
CA ASP A 234 -5.16 6.94 31.77
C ASP A 234 -3.66 7.28 31.77
N HIS A 235 -2.82 6.24 31.78
CA HIS A 235 -1.37 6.40 31.75
C HIS A 235 -0.84 5.90 30.40
N PRO A 236 -0.11 6.73 29.63
CA PRO A 236 0.50 6.30 28.38
C PRO A 236 1.68 5.39 28.71
N TRP A 237 1.40 4.10 28.87
CA TRP A 237 2.46 3.10 29.05
C TRP A 237 3.40 3.15 27.85
N ILE A 238 4.67 3.46 28.12
CA ILE A 238 5.74 3.36 27.13
C ILE A 238 6.03 1.85 27.01
N PRO A 239 5.92 1.26 25.81
CA PRO A 239 6.31 -0.12 25.61
C PRO A 239 7.74 -0.32 26.11
N TYR A 240 7.98 -1.43 26.81
CA TYR A 240 9.32 -1.70 27.32
C TYR A 240 10.37 -1.67 26.19
N ASP A 241 11.39 -0.83 26.37
CA ASP A 241 12.53 -0.70 25.48
C ASP A 241 13.79 -1.14 26.24
N ALA A 242 14.44 -2.21 25.75
CA ALA A 242 15.64 -2.78 26.36
C ALA A 242 16.85 -1.82 26.32
N GLU A 243 16.86 -0.86 25.40
CA GLU A 243 17.92 0.15 25.28
C GLU A 243 17.72 1.29 26.28
N MET A 244 16.47 1.62 26.63
CA MET A 244 16.13 2.67 27.60
C MET A 244 15.97 2.16 29.04
N ALA A 245 15.99 0.82 29.25
CA ALA A 245 15.80 0.21 30.55
C ALA A 245 17.04 0.39 31.48
N PRO A 246 16.85 0.80 32.76
CA PRO A 246 17.93 0.87 33.75
C PRO A 246 18.68 -0.46 33.87
N SER A 247 19.98 -0.42 34.17
CA SER A 247 20.89 -1.58 34.16
C SER A 247 20.46 -2.77 35.03
N GLY A 248 19.57 -2.56 36.01
CA GLY A 248 19.00 -3.60 36.88
C GLY A 248 17.56 -4.03 36.54
N CYS A 249 16.91 -3.41 35.55
CA CYS A 249 15.52 -3.66 35.17
C CYS A 249 15.38 -4.19 33.75
N LYS A 250 16.48 -4.72 33.17
CA LYS A 250 16.44 -5.32 31.83
C LYS A 250 15.68 -6.65 31.87
N LEU A 251 14.51 -6.68 31.26
CA LEU A 251 13.75 -7.89 31.00
C LEU A 251 14.45 -8.74 29.94
N GLU A 252 14.45 -10.06 30.12
CA GLU A 252 14.79 -10.99 29.06
C GLU A 252 13.80 -10.84 27.89
N GLU A 253 14.28 -10.90 26.64
CA GLU A 253 13.46 -10.69 25.44
C GLU A 253 12.19 -11.54 25.40
N LYS A 254 12.24 -12.77 25.94
CA LYS A 254 11.10 -13.68 26.01
C LYS A 254 9.92 -13.16 26.84
N HIS A 255 10.16 -12.26 27.80
CA HIS A 255 9.14 -11.71 28.70
C HIS A 255 8.54 -10.40 28.19
N VAL A 256 9.21 -9.70 27.27
CA VAL A 256 8.75 -8.43 26.68
C VAL A 256 7.33 -8.54 26.08
N PRO A 257 6.97 -9.60 25.33
CA PRO A 257 5.61 -9.75 24.79
C PRO A 257 4.54 -9.90 25.88
N LEU A 258 4.86 -10.54 27.00
CA LEU A 258 3.92 -10.75 28.10
C LEU A 258 3.67 -9.44 28.85
N VAL A 259 4.73 -8.68 29.13
CA VAL A 259 4.63 -7.35 29.77
C VAL A 259 3.88 -6.38 28.87
N ALA A 260 4.13 -6.39 27.56
CA ALA A 260 3.40 -5.58 26.61
C ALA A 260 1.88 -5.90 26.59
N LYS A 261 1.50 -7.18 26.67
CA LYS A 261 0.10 -7.60 26.78
C LYS A 261 -0.56 -7.12 28.08
N ILE A 262 0.16 -7.16 29.20
CA ILE A 262 -0.34 -6.65 30.48
C ILE A 262 -0.53 -5.13 30.40
N GLN A 263 0.44 -4.40 29.86
CA GLN A 263 0.34 -2.95 29.63
C GLN A 263 -0.82 -2.58 28.69
N GLU A 264 -1.04 -3.36 27.64
CA GLU A 264 -2.18 -3.18 26.73
C GLU A 264 -3.51 -3.38 27.46
N ALA A 265 -3.63 -4.43 28.28
CA ALA A 265 -4.83 -4.68 29.08
C ALA A 265 -5.10 -3.60 30.15
N LEU A 266 -4.06 -2.87 30.57
CA LEU A 266 -4.16 -1.79 31.56
C LEU A 266 -4.42 -0.41 30.93
N SER A 267 -4.28 -0.27 29.61
CA SER A 267 -4.47 1.00 28.90
C SER A 267 -5.95 1.24 28.59
N HIS A 268 -6.42 2.50 28.66
CA HIS A 268 -7.76 2.86 28.19
C HIS A 268 -7.89 2.56 26.69
N ILE A 269 -8.76 1.63 26.30
CA ILE A 269 -9.05 1.28 24.91
C ILE A 269 -10.45 1.77 24.58
N ILE A 270 -10.56 2.63 23.55
CA ILE A 270 -11.86 3.04 23.02
C ILE A 270 -12.59 1.80 22.50
N ARG A 271 -13.81 1.55 22.99
CA ARG A 271 -14.62 0.39 22.61
C ARG A 271 -15.28 0.59 21.25
N THR A 272 -14.48 0.63 20.18
CA THR A 272 -14.98 0.79 18.80
C THR A 272 -15.40 -0.52 18.14
N GLY A 273 -14.81 -1.65 18.55
CA GLY A 273 -15.01 -2.96 17.90
C GLY A 273 -16.08 -3.82 18.55
N THR A 274 -17.13 -3.24 19.11
CA THR A 274 -18.14 -4.00 19.86
C THR A 274 -19.03 -4.84 18.95
N PRO A 275 -19.61 -5.95 19.45
CA PRO A 275 -20.60 -6.72 18.69
C PRO A 275 -21.77 -5.87 18.19
N GLU A 276 -22.18 -4.87 18.96
CA GLU A 276 -23.24 -3.92 18.61
C GLU A 276 -22.83 -3.04 17.44
N THR A 277 -21.61 -2.50 17.46
CA THR A 277 -21.06 -1.71 16.33
C THR A 277 -21.02 -2.56 15.06
N LEU A 278 -20.53 -3.80 15.15
CA LEU A 278 -20.45 -4.69 13.99
C LEU A 278 -21.84 -5.05 13.46
N ALA A 279 -22.79 -5.34 14.34
CA ALA A 279 -24.17 -5.62 13.97
C ALA A 279 -24.84 -4.43 13.28
N HIS A 280 -24.58 -3.20 13.76
CA HIS A 280 -25.07 -1.98 13.13
C HIS A 280 -24.46 -1.77 11.74
N VAL A 281 -23.15 -1.97 11.58
CA VAL A 281 -22.48 -1.91 10.27
C VAL A 281 -23.10 -2.93 9.30
N GLN A 282 -23.32 -4.16 9.74
CA GLN A 282 -23.97 -5.19 8.93
C GLN A 282 -25.43 -4.84 8.59
N HIS A 283 -26.16 -4.21 9.51
CA HIS A 283 -27.51 -3.72 9.27
C HIS A 283 -27.53 -2.65 8.18
N VAL A 284 -26.67 -1.63 8.28
CA VAL A 284 -26.55 -0.58 7.26
C VAL A 284 -26.19 -1.16 5.89
N ILE A 285 -25.26 -2.12 5.83
CA ILE A 285 -24.91 -2.79 4.55
C ILE A 285 -26.11 -3.50 3.93
N ARG A 286 -27.00 -4.09 4.74
CA ARG A 286 -28.19 -4.82 4.26
C ARG A 286 -29.30 -3.89 3.76
N GLU A 287 -29.52 -2.78 4.44
CA GLU A 287 -30.65 -1.87 4.18
C GLU A 287 -30.33 -0.78 3.16
N THR A 288 -29.06 -0.43 2.98
CA THR A 288 -28.67 0.66 2.06
C THR A 288 -28.93 0.25 0.61
N ILE A 289 -29.79 0.99 -0.07
CA ILE A 289 -30.04 0.86 -1.51
C ILE A 289 -28.94 1.61 -2.26
N THR A 290 -28.20 0.90 -3.11
CA THR A 290 -27.11 1.48 -3.90
C THR A 290 -27.40 1.42 -5.41
N PRO A 291 -26.84 2.34 -6.21
CA PRO A 291 -26.93 2.26 -7.66
C PRO A 291 -26.27 0.98 -8.21
N SER A 292 -26.76 0.50 -9.36
CA SER A 292 -26.29 -0.74 -10.00
C SER A 292 -24.80 -0.73 -10.42
N TRP A 293 -24.20 0.45 -10.56
CA TRP A 293 -22.78 0.60 -10.92
C TRP A 293 -21.84 0.44 -9.71
N LEU A 294 -22.36 0.46 -8.48
CA LEU A 294 -21.54 0.29 -7.28
C LEU A 294 -21.43 -1.20 -6.94
N ASN A 295 -20.20 -1.67 -6.76
CA ASN A 295 -19.98 -3.08 -6.43
C ASN A 295 -20.54 -3.42 -5.04
N SER A 296 -21.11 -4.62 -4.94
CA SER A 296 -21.67 -5.16 -3.69
C SER A 296 -20.56 -5.46 -2.69
N VAL A 297 -20.89 -5.34 -1.41
CA VAL A 297 -20.02 -5.67 -0.27
C VAL A 297 -20.64 -6.82 0.53
N PRO A 298 -19.86 -7.72 1.14
CA PRO A 298 -20.41 -8.81 1.96
C PRO A 298 -21.33 -8.32 3.08
N LYS A 299 -22.58 -8.80 3.08
CA LYS A 299 -23.60 -8.46 4.08
C LYS A 299 -23.22 -8.88 5.50
N ASN A 300 -22.38 -9.89 5.63
CA ASN A 300 -21.84 -10.43 6.88
C ASN A 300 -20.42 -9.92 7.17
N TYR A 301 -20.12 -8.68 6.76
CA TYR A 301 -18.83 -8.03 6.98
C TYR A 301 -18.29 -8.28 8.40
N GLY A 302 -16.99 -8.57 8.50
CA GLY A 302 -16.30 -8.86 9.75
C GLY A 302 -16.35 -10.32 10.21
N GLU A 303 -17.23 -11.16 9.66
CA GLU A 303 -17.27 -12.60 9.96
C GLU A 303 -16.26 -13.40 9.14
N ALA A 304 -15.77 -14.52 9.69
CA ALA A 304 -14.86 -15.43 8.96
C ALA A 304 -15.50 -15.98 7.67
N LYS A 305 -16.83 -16.13 7.65
CA LYS A 305 -17.58 -16.62 6.48
C LYS A 305 -17.71 -15.58 5.35
N ALA A 306 -17.43 -14.30 5.61
CA ALA A 306 -17.51 -13.25 4.59
C ALA A 306 -16.37 -13.33 3.57
N GLY A 307 -15.32 -14.11 3.85
CA GLY A 307 -14.12 -14.17 3.02
C GLY A 307 -13.23 -12.93 3.18
N SER A 308 -12.23 -12.84 2.30
CA SER A 308 -11.32 -11.70 2.24
C SER A 308 -11.95 -10.56 1.45
N ILE A 309 -11.95 -9.37 2.05
CA ILE A 309 -12.43 -8.14 1.40
C ILE A 309 -11.37 -7.66 0.42
N LYS A 310 -11.76 -7.44 -0.84
CA LYS A 310 -10.90 -6.96 -1.92
C LYS A 310 -10.74 -5.44 -1.90
N ALA A 311 -9.71 -4.89 -2.54
CA ALA A 311 -9.48 -3.45 -2.62
C ALA A 311 -10.71 -2.60 -3.01
N ASP A 312 -11.47 -3.01 -4.03
CA ASP A 312 -12.65 -2.26 -4.48
C ASP A 312 -13.78 -2.26 -3.45
N GLU A 313 -13.94 -3.37 -2.72
CA GLU A 313 -14.89 -3.47 -1.61
C GLU A 313 -14.45 -2.60 -0.44
N TRP A 314 -13.14 -2.49 -0.16
CA TRP A 314 -12.61 -1.53 0.82
C TRP A 314 -12.87 -0.08 0.42
N ARG A 315 -12.75 0.24 -0.87
CA ARG A 315 -13.12 1.57 -1.39
C ARG A 315 -14.59 1.84 -1.07
N THR A 316 -15.49 0.94 -1.47
CA THR A 316 -16.93 1.11 -1.25
C THR A 316 -17.30 1.18 0.24
N LEU A 317 -16.72 0.32 1.07
CA LEU A 317 -16.89 0.32 2.53
C LEU A 317 -16.50 1.66 3.15
N SER A 318 -15.30 2.16 2.83
CA SER A 318 -14.78 3.40 3.42
C SER A 318 -15.44 4.67 2.89
N THR A 319 -15.99 4.66 1.67
CA THR A 319 -16.61 5.86 1.08
C THR A 319 -18.12 5.94 1.27
N VAL A 320 -18.81 4.82 1.54
CA VAL A 320 -20.27 4.77 1.61
C VAL A 320 -20.73 4.16 2.94
N TYR A 321 -20.52 2.87 3.14
CA TYR A 321 -21.18 2.12 4.22
C TYR A 321 -20.68 2.49 5.62
N LEU A 322 -19.35 2.52 5.82
CA LEU A 322 -18.77 2.81 7.14
C LEU A 322 -19.00 4.25 7.58
N PRO A 323 -18.87 5.30 6.72
CA PRO A 323 -19.32 6.64 7.09
C PRO A 323 -20.76 6.68 7.61
N ILE A 324 -21.71 6.09 6.88
CA ILE A 324 -23.12 6.09 7.28
C ILE A 324 -23.30 5.35 8.61
N ALA A 325 -22.72 4.15 8.74
CA ALA A 325 -22.86 3.33 9.94
C ALA A 325 -22.24 3.97 11.17
N LEU A 326 -21.03 4.53 11.06
CA LEU A 326 -20.33 5.11 12.20
C LEU A 326 -20.92 6.46 12.60
N ILE A 327 -21.37 7.29 11.65
CA ILE A 327 -22.02 8.57 11.96
C ILE A 327 -23.35 8.31 12.70
N THR A 328 -24.18 7.40 12.19
CA THR A 328 -25.49 7.09 12.81
C THR A 328 -25.40 6.38 14.15
N PHE A 329 -24.24 5.79 14.49
CA PHE A 329 -24.08 5.03 15.73
C PHE A 329 -23.21 5.74 16.78
N TRP A 330 -22.22 6.52 16.36
CA TRP A 330 -21.29 7.22 17.25
C TRP A 330 -21.45 8.74 17.24
N GLY A 331 -22.02 9.31 16.19
CA GLY A 331 -22.09 10.76 15.98
C GLY A 331 -23.48 11.37 16.16
N ASP A 332 -24.49 10.55 16.43
CA ASP A 332 -25.88 10.97 16.58
C ASP A 332 -26.47 10.37 17.87
N ASP A 333 -26.85 11.23 18.81
CA ASP A 333 -27.58 10.89 20.03
C ASP A 333 -28.97 11.55 19.96
N ASP A 334 -29.90 10.85 19.27
CA ASP A 334 -31.28 11.30 19.02
C ASP A 334 -31.39 12.73 18.43
N GLY A 335 -30.54 13.06 17.46
CA GLY A 335 -30.52 14.36 16.77
C GLY A 335 -29.61 15.40 17.40
N SER A 336 -28.83 15.04 18.43
CA SER A 336 -27.81 15.89 19.05
C SER A 336 -26.42 15.27 18.90
N ALA A 337 -25.39 16.11 18.77
CA ALA A 337 -24.01 15.64 18.77
C ALA A 337 -23.62 15.14 20.18
N PRO A 338 -22.87 14.03 20.29
CA PRO A 338 -22.32 13.58 21.57
C PRO A 338 -21.45 14.67 22.23
N PRO A 339 -21.33 14.67 23.57
CA PRO A 339 -20.49 15.62 24.27
C PRO A 339 -19.00 15.47 23.89
N GLU A 340 -18.31 16.58 23.64
CA GLU A 340 -16.86 16.63 23.39
C GLU A 340 -16.02 16.50 24.68
N ASP A 341 -16.41 15.61 25.58
CA ASP A 341 -15.72 15.39 26.85
C ASP A 341 -14.86 14.11 26.80
N ASN A 342 -14.41 13.66 27.98
CA ASN A 342 -13.69 12.40 28.15
C ASN A 342 -14.65 11.27 28.58
N SER A 343 -15.95 11.39 28.27
CA SER A 343 -16.90 10.29 28.38
C SER A 343 -16.70 9.29 27.24
N GLU A 344 -17.28 8.10 27.38
CA GLU A 344 -17.25 7.08 26.33
C GLU A 344 -17.85 7.59 25.00
N PRO A 345 -19.01 8.28 24.96
CA PRO A 345 -19.50 8.96 23.75
C PRO A 345 -18.52 9.99 23.16
N GLY A 346 -17.87 10.80 24.00
CA GLY A 346 -16.89 11.79 23.53
C GLY A 346 -15.63 11.17 22.91
N TYR A 347 -15.17 10.04 23.44
CA TYR A 347 -14.09 9.27 22.82
C TYR A 347 -14.50 8.59 21.51
N LEU A 348 -15.75 8.11 21.42
CA LEU A 348 -16.31 7.55 20.17
C LEU A 348 -16.43 8.63 19.09
N LEU A 349 -16.81 9.85 19.45
CA LEU A 349 -16.81 11.00 18.53
C LEU A 349 -15.39 11.34 18.04
N LYS A 350 -14.39 11.37 18.92
CA LYS A 350 -12.97 11.55 18.52
C LYS A 350 -12.49 10.43 17.60
N ALA A 351 -12.89 9.19 17.86
CA ALA A 351 -12.60 8.04 16.99
C ALA A 351 -13.32 8.14 15.64
N LEU A 352 -14.54 8.69 15.61
CA LEU A 352 -15.30 8.97 14.40
C LEU A 352 -14.59 10.00 13.54
N ASP A 353 -14.23 11.16 14.10
CA ASP A 353 -13.52 12.23 13.38
C ASP A 353 -12.18 11.75 12.82
N HIS A 354 -11.43 11.01 13.62
CA HIS A 354 -10.19 10.36 13.19
C HIS A 354 -10.41 9.41 12.00
N THR A 355 -11.47 8.61 12.05
CA THR A 355 -11.85 7.70 10.97
C THR A 355 -12.30 8.47 9.72
N MET A 356 -13.08 9.54 9.89
CA MET A 356 -13.56 10.38 8.80
C MET A 356 -12.42 11.09 8.09
N ALA A 357 -11.37 11.53 8.78
CA ALA A 357 -10.18 12.09 8.15
C ALA A 357 -9.57 11.11 7.13
N LEU A 358 -9.37 9.84 7.52
CA LEU A 358 -8.85 8.81 6.61
C LEU A 358 -9.80 8.54 5.43
N PHE A 359 -11.10 8.44 5.69
CA PHE A 359 -12.08 8.16 4.64
C PHE A 359 -12.24 9.33 3.67
N GLN A 360 -12.15 10.57 4.14
CA GLN A 360 -12.11 11.76 3.28
C GLN A 360 -10.83 11.78 2.43
N ALA A 361 -9.66 11.50 3.02
CA ALA A 361 -8.41 11.36 2.27
C ALA A 361 -8.52 10.29 1.17
N THR A 362 -9.09 9.13 1.50
CA THR A 362 -9.31 8.02 0.55
C THR A 362 -10.26 8.42 -0.58
N SER A 363 -11.40 9.02 -0.22
CA SER A 363 -12.42 9.48 -1.17
C SER A 363 -11.85 10.49 -2.16
N ILE A 364 -11.09 11.48 -1.68
CA ILE A 364 -10.45 12.49 -2.55
C ILE A 364 -9.37 11.86 -3.41
N THR A 365 -8.55 10.98 -2.86
CA THR A 365 -7.45 10.33 -3.59
C THR A 365 -7.98 9.49 -4.76
N CYS A 366 -9.10 8.79 -4.58
CA CYS A 366 -9.72 7.96 -5.61
C CYS A 366 -10.54 8.74 -6.67
N ARG A 367 -10.55 10.08 -6.66
CA ARG A 367 -11.26 10.88 -7.66
C ARG A 367 -10.54 10.87 -9.02
N TYR A 368 -11.33 10.90 -10.08
CA TYR A 368 -10.86 11.04 -11.46
C TYR A 368 -10.15 12.38 -11.77
N THR A 369 -10.40 13.40 -10.94
CA THR A 369 -9.85 14.75 -11.15
C THR A 369 -9.10 15.21 -9.90
N MET A 370 -7.91 15.76 -10.11
CA MET A 370 -7.02 16.17 -9.04
C MET A 370 -6.67 17.67 -9.21
N THR A 371 -6.87 18.44 -8.15
CA THR A 371 -6.55 19.88 -8.10
C THR A 371 -5.59 20.12 -6.95
N THR A 372 -4.81 21.20 -7.00
CA THR A 372 -3.88 21.55 -5.91
C THR A 372 -4.57 21.59 -4.54
N SER A 373 -5.79 22.16 -4.47
CA SER A 373 -6.59 22.20 -3.24
C SER A 373 -6.94 20.80 -2.71
N ARG A 374 -7.32 19.86 -3.59
CA ARG A 374 -7.62 18.48 -3.20
C ARG A 374 -6.38 17.74 -2.72
N VAL A 375 -5.25 17.95 -3.38
CA VAL A 375 -3.99 17.31 -2.98
C VAL A 375 -3.53 17.82 -1.61
N LEU A 376 -3.67 19.12 -1.35
CA LEU A 376 -3.42 19.69 -0.01
C LEU A 376 -4.36 19.11 1.03
N ALA A 377 -5.66 18.97 0.72
CA ALA A 377 -6.61 18.35 1.64
C ALA A 377 -6.23 16.89 1.97
N VAL A 378 -5.86 16.08 0.98
CA VAL A 378 -5.39 14.69 1.20
C VAL A 378 -4.19 14.66 2.17
N ARG A 379 -3.23 15.57 1.98
CA ARG A 379 -2.08 15.69 2.88
C ARG A 379 -2.52 16.00 4.30
N ASP A 380 -3.36 17.01 4.47
CA ASP A 380 -3.74 17.51 5.79
C ASP A 380 -4.55 16.44 6.57
N TYR A 381 -5.47 15.75 5.88
CA TYR A 381 -6.22 14.63 6.47
C TYR A 381 -5.33 13.44 6.84
N LEU A 382 -4.38 13.04 5.98
CA LEU A 382 -3.46 11.95 6.30
C LEU A 382 -2.53 12.31 7.45
N GLU A 383 -2.02 13.55 7.51
CA GLU A 383 -1.19 14.00 8.62
C GLU A 383 -1.96 14.01 9.94
N SER A 384 -3.20 14.51 9.96
CA SER A 384 -4.06 14.48 11.14
C SER A 384 -4.28 13.04 11.60
N TRP A 385 -4.63 12.15 10.66
CA TRP A 385 -4.85 10.73 10.96
C TRP A 385 -3.59 10.08 11.57
N VAL A 386 -2.40 10.33 11.03
CA VAL A 386 -1.16 9.74 11.57
C VAL A 386 -0.80 10.30 12.95
N LYS A 387 -0.98 11.60 13.17
CA LYS A 387 -0.66 12.27 14.46
C LYS A 387 -1.51 11.72 15.60
N ASP A 388 -2.80 11.54 15.37
CA ASP A 388 -3.75 11.17 16.42
C ASP A 388 -3.85 9.65 16.63
N LEU A 389 -3.41 8.83 15.66
CA LEU A 389 -3.53 7.37 15.67
C LEU A 389 -2.99 6.72 16.96
N ARG A 390 -1.78 7.09 17.38
CA ARG A 390 -1.12 6.49 18.56
C ARG A 390 -1.58 7.09 19.90
N THR A 391 -2.24 8.24 19.83
CA THR A 391 -2.81 8.94 20.99
C THR A 391 -4.19 8.37 21.30
N LEU A 392 -5.06 8.25 20.29
CA LEU A 392 -6.41 7.73 20.42
C LEU A 392 -6.47 6.19 20.55
N PHE A 393 -5.54 5.49 19.90
CA PHE A 393 -5.51 4.02 19.90
C PHE A 393 -4.16 3.48 20.40
N PRO A 394 -3.93 3.45 21.73
CA PRO A 394 -2.65 3.03 22.31
C PRO A 394 -2.20 1.61 21.90
N HIS A 395 -3.14 0.70 21.61
CA HIS A 395 -2.84 -0.67 21.15
C HIS A 395 -2.11 -0.72 19.80
N THR A 396 -2.10 0.38 19.04
CA THR A 396 -1.40 0.47 17.74
C THR A 396 0.11 0.74 17.88
N ARG A 397 0.60 1.12 19.07
CA ARG A 397 1.99 1.55 19.29
C ARG A 397 3.03 0.49 18.94
N GLY A 398 2.70 -0.80 19.07
CA GLY A 398 3.57 -1.93 18.75
C GLY A 398 3.48 -2.44 17.29
N VAL A 399 2.67 -1.81 16.44
CA VAL A 399 2.48 -2.26 15.05
C VAL A 399 3.16 -1.30 14.08
N TRP A 400 4.08 -1.80 13.28
CA TRP A 400 4.79 -1.02 12.27
C TRP A 400 4.27 -1.38 10.88
N ARG A 401 3.63 -0.41 10.20
CA ARG A 401 3.14 -0.56 8.83
C ARG A 401 3.85 0.44 7.91
N PRO A 402 4.74 -0.02 7.01
CA PRO A 402 5.44 0.87 6.06
C PRO A 402 4.49 1.71 5.20
N ASN A 403 3.28 1.19 4.95
CA ASN A 403 2.23 1.88 4.20
C ASN A 403 1.85 3.24 4.81
N ILE A 404 1.93 3.39 6.15
CA ILE A 404 1.63 4.66 6.83
C ILE A 404 2.56 5.78 6.34
N HIS A 405 3.86 5.52 6.31
CA HIS A 405 4.84 6.48 5.80
C HIS A 405 4.73 6.63 4.27
N ALA A 406 4.57 5.51 3.56
CA ALA A 406 4.46 5.50 2.10
C ALA A 406 3.27 6.34 1.60
N ALA A 407 2.12 6.29 2.28
CA ALA A 407 0.96 7.10 1.92
C ALA A 407 1.22 8.61 2.01
N GLY A 408 2.12 9.04 2.89
CA GLY A 408 2.58 10.43 2.92
C GLY A 408 3.20 10.87 1.59
N HIS A 409 3.90 9.99 0.90
CA HIS A 409 4.52 10.27 -0.39
C HIS A 409 3.55 10.17 -1.59
N ILE A 410 2.33 9.63 -1.41
CA ILE A 410 1.30 9.64 -2.48
C ILE A 410 0.99 11.08 -2.91
N TYR A 411 1.00 12.02 -1.97
CA TYR A 411 0.91 13.47 -2.25
C TYR A 411 1.94 13.94 -3.28
N ASP A 412 3.18 13.46 -3.19
CA ASP A 412 4.25 13.91 -4.07
C ASP A 412 3.99 13.48 -5.53
N PHE A 413 3.41 12.29 -5.72
CA PHE A 413 3.01 11.79 -7.05
C PHE A 413 1.77 12.49 -7.59
N LEU A 414 0.78 12.76 -6.73
CA LEU A 414 -0.46 13.44 -7.06
C LEU A 414 -0.21 14.89 -7.52
N LEU A 415 0.64 15.62 -6.81
CA LEU A 415 0.89 17.04 -7.05
C LEU A 415 1.91 17.29 -8.17
N LEU A 416 3.01 16.54 -8.19
CA LEU A 416 4.21 16.96 -8.91
C LEU A 416 4.53 16.10 -10.16
N LEU A 417 3.91 14.94 -10.34
CA LEU A 417 4.38 13.98 -11.34
C LEU A 417 3.31 13.46 -12.31
N TYR A 418 2.23 12.84 -11.82
CA TYR A 418 1.37 12.02 -12.70
C TYR A 418 -0.14 12.27 -12.58
N GLY A 419 -0.55 13.19 -11.70
CA GLY A 419 -1.96 13.54 -11.52
C GLY A 419 -2.75 12.43 -10.80
N PRO A 420 -4.05 12.24 -11.13
CA PRO A 420 -4.95 11.34 -10.40
C PRO A 420 -4.47 9.88 -10.33
N VAL A 421 -4.67 9.20 -9.19
CA VAL A 421 -4.19 7.81 -8.95
C VAL A 421 -4.71 6.79 -9.93
N ILE A 422 -5.88 7.04 -10.54
CA ILE A 422 -6.45 6.19 -11.58
C ILE A 422 -5.52 6.02 -12.79
N SER A 423 -4.55 6.93 -12.93
CA SER A 423 -3.55 6.91 -13.99
C SER A 423 -2.33 6.04 -13.71
N TRP A 424 -2.22 5.48 -12.50
CA TRP A 424 -1.02 4.74 -12.10
C TRP A 424 -1.29 3.70 -10.99
N TRP A 425 -2.52 3.25 -10.83
CA TRP A 425 -2.91 2.21 -9.88
C TRP A 425 -2.82 0.78 -10.44
N CYS A 426 -2.79 -0.23 -9.56
CA CYS A 426 -2.64 -1.64 -9.95
C CYS A 426 -3.92 -2.32 -10.49
N PHE A 427 -5.13 -1.76 -10.28
CA PHE A 427 -6.40 -2.40 -10.68
C PHE A 427 -6.43 -2.96 -12.12
N PRO A 428 -5.93 -2.26 -13.16
CA PRO A 428 -5.92 -2.80 -14.51
C PRO A 428 -5.10 -4.08 -14.66
N PHE A 429 -3.96 -4.15 -13.99
CA PHE A 429 -3.05 -5.29 -14.03
C PHE A 429 -3.62 -6.47 -13.23
N GLU A 430 -4.25 -6.23 -12.08
CA GLU A 430 -4.98 -7.25 -11.32
C GLU A 430 -6.13 -7.87 -12.12
N ARG A 431 -6.86 -7.06 -12.89
CA ARG A 431 -7.92 -7.56 -13.77
C ARG A 431 -7.36 -8.46 -14.88
N LEU A 432 -6.19 -8.11 -15.41
CA LEU A 432 -5.48 -8.94 -16.39
C LEU A 432 -5.06 -10.28 -15.75
N ILE A 433 -4.47 -10.25 -14.55
CA ILE A 433 -4.11 -11.47 -13.79
C ILE A 433 -5.34 -12.33 -13.54
N GLY A 434 -6.44 -11.74 -13.08
CA GLY A 434 -7.70 -12.46 -12.87
C GLY A 434 -8.31 -13.03 -14.16
N ALA A 435 -7.99 -12.46 -15.33
CA ALA A 435 -8.35 -13.06 -16.62
C ALA A 435 -7.44 -14.24 -16.96
N LEU A 436 -6.12 -14.11 -16.73
CA LEU A 436 -5.14 -15.20 -16.92
C LEU A 436 -5.47 -16.42 -16.06
N GLN A 437 -5.86 -16.23 -14.80
CA GLN A 437 -6.29 -17.31 -13.89
C GLN A 437 -7.55 -18.07 -14.36
N LYS A 438 -8.37 -17.47 -15.22
CA LYS A 438 -9.59 -18.10 -15.75
C LYS A 438 -9.34 -18.87 -17.05
N ILE A 439 -8.15 -18.74 -17.64
CA ILE A 439 -7.78 -19.49 -18.82
C ILE A 439 -7.62 -20.95 -18.40
N ASN A 440 -8.40 -21.84 -19.01
CA ASN A 440 -8.36 -23.25 -18.68
C ASN A 440 -7.00 -23.83 -19.12
N THR A 441 -6.17 -24.19 -18.15
CA THR A 441 -4.96 -24.97 -18.37
C THR A 441 -5.33 -26.44 -18.28
N ASN A 442 -5.54 -27.07 -19.44
CA ASN A 442 -6.02 -28.45 -19.63
C ASN A 442 -5.59 -29.47 -18.57
#